data_AF-A0A0X3BPB7-F1
#
_entry.id   AF-A0A0X3BPB7-F1
#
_cell.length_a   1.000
_cell.length_b   1.000
_cell.length_c   1.000
_cell.angle_alpha   90.00
_cell.angle_beta   90.00
_cell.angle_gamma   90.00
#
_symmetry.space_group_name_H-M   'P 1'
#
loop_
_entity.id
_entity.type
_entity.pdbx_description
1 polymer ?
#
loop_
_entity_poly.entity_id
_entity_poly.type
_entity_poly.pdbx_seq_one_letter_code
_entity_poly.pdbx_strand_id
1 'polypeptide(L)'
;MDEYMHPYWDGHHMFEGWPASLIFGWGMMLLWLIVFFAIGVLVYRDAERRGMNGPLWFILVILPMVGFIFLILYLVLREPGRVQAVPAGDTAMDVLRERYARGEIGEEEFRKREKELERRD
;
A
#
# COMPACT_ATOMS: atom_id res chain seq x y z
N MET A 1 9.27 38.31 -41.03
CA MET A 1 8.54 37.05 -40.80
C MET A 1 8.93 36.64 -39.41
N ASP A 2 8.02 36.94 -38.50
CA ASP A 2 8.26 36.96 -37.06
C ASP A 2 8.08 35.54 -36.56
N GLU A 3 9.20 34.88 -36.24
CA GLU A 3 9.16 33.55 -35.64
C GLU A 3 8.99 33.73 -34.14
N TYR A 4 7.70 33.78 -33.76
CA TYR A 4 7.25 33.97 -32.40
C TYR A 4 7.87 32.95 -31.46
N MET A 5 8.53 33.50 -30.44
CA MET A 5 8.83 32.86 -29.17
C MET A 5 7.64 32.00 -28.70
N HIS A 6 7.87 30.70 -28.58
CA HIS A 6 6.99 29.82 -27.81
C HIS A 6 7.53 29.77 -26.37
N PRO A 7 6.87 30.41 -25.39
CA PRO A 7 7.22 30.19 -23.99
C PRO A 7 6.62 28.83 -23.62
N TYR A 8 7.45 27.80 -23.55
CA TYR A 8 7.10 26.56 -22.89
C TYR A 8 6.89 26.88 -21.41
N TRP A 9 5.65 27.21 -21.05
CA TRP A 9 5.20 27.21 -19.66
C TRP A 9 5.02 25.75 -19.25
N ASP A 10 6.13 25.12 -18.87
CA ASP A 10 6.22 23.85 -18.16
C ASP A 10 5.75 24.02 -16.71
N GLY A 11 4.42 24.14 -16.55
CA GLY A 11 3.74 24.33 -15.27
C GLY A 11 3.80 23.13 -14.30
N HIS A 12 4.86 22.33 -14.33
CA HIS A 12 4.92 21.04 -13.64
C HIS A 12 5.88 20.98 -12.45
N HIS A 13 6.70 22.00 -12.15
CA HIS A 13 7.80 21.82 -11.18
C HIS A 13 7.91 22.84 -10.04
N MET A 14 6.89 23.68 -9.79
CA MET A 14 7.01 24.69 -8.72
C MET A 14 6.93 24.13 -7.28
N PHE A 15 6.53 22.87 -7.09
CA PHE A 15 6.32 22.28 -5.75
C PHE A 15 7.14 21.03 -5.45
N GLU A 16 8.07 20.65 -6.34
CA GLU A 16 8.79 19.37 -6.23
C GLU A 16 10.03 19.43 -5.30
N GLY A 17 10.44 20.64 -4.88
CA GLY A 17 11.63 20.85 -4.05
C GLY A 17 11.44 21.71 -2.79
N TRP A 18 10.21 22.08 -2.42
CA TRP A 18 10.01 22.96 -1.27
C TRP A 18 10.17 22.16 0.04
N PRO A 19 11.02 22.57 1.01
CA PRO A 19 11.15 21.92 2.33
C PRO A 19 9.86 21.93 3.16
N ALA A 20 8.81 22.57 2.64
CA ALA A 20 7.46 22.55 3.18
C ALA A 20 6.90 21.12 3.24
N SER A 21 7.26 20.19 2.37
CA SER A 21 6.71 18.82 2.39
C SER A 21 7.02 18.06 3.69
N LEU A 22 8.19 18.28 4.29
CA LEU A 22 8.58 17.67 5.57
C LEU A 22 7.88 18.36 6.76
N ILE A 23 7.69 19.68 6.67
CA ILE A 23 7.05 20.49 7.71
C ILE A 23 5.52 20.31 7.71
N PHE A 24 4.91 20.29 6.52
CA PHE A 24 3.47 20.12 6.32
C PHE A 24 3.00 18.66 6.38
N GLY A 25 3.89 17.68 6.20
CA GLY A 25 3.56 16.27 6.40
C GLY A 25 3.74 15.85 7.85
N TRP A 26 4.98 15.53 8.21
CA TRP A 26 5.33 14.96 9.52
C TRP A 26 5.23 15.96 10.66
N GLY A 27 5.67 17.21 10.46
CA GLY A 27 5.54 18.26 11.46
C GLY A 27 4.07 18.59 11.79
N MET A 28 3.24 18.69 10.75
CA MET A 28 1.79 18.85 10.89
C MET A 28 1.14 17.66 11.61
N MET A 29 1.53 16.41 11.30
CA MET A 29 1.07 15.23 12.02
C MET A 29 1.38 15.29 13.52
N LEU A 30 2.60 15.67 13.90
CA LEU A 30 2.97 15.82 15.32
C LEU A 30 2.14 16.91 16.01
N LEU A 31 1.91 18.03 15.32
CA LEU A 31 1.03 19.09 15.82
C LEU A 31 -0.41 18.56 16.01
N TRP A 32 -0.95 17.82 15.05
CA TRP A 32 -2.28 17.22 15.16
C TRP A 32 -2.38 16.20 16.29
N LEU A 33 -1.32 15.42 16.56
CA LEU A 33 -1.28 14.51 17.71
C LEU A 33 -1.36 15.28 19.04
N ILE A 34 -0.62 16.38 19.16
CA ILE A 34 -0.67 17.24 20.35
C ILE A 34 -2.07 17.84 20.53
N VAL A 35 -2.69 18.32 19.45
CA VAL A 35 -4.05 18.87 19.47
C VAL A 35 -5.07 17.82 19.91
N PHE A 36 -5.03 16.61 19.34
CA PHE A 36 -5.93 15.52 19.73
C PHE A 36 -5.73 15.09 21.18
N PHE A 37 -4.49 15.00 21.63
CA PHE A 37 -4.18 14.68 23.01
C PHE A 37 -4.71 15.77 23.96
N ALA A 38 -4.52 17.04 23.62
CA ALA A 38 -5.06 18.17 24.38
C ALA A 38 -6.59 18.12 24.44
N ILE A 39 -7.27 17.83 23.32
CA ILE A 39 -8.72 17.63 23.29
C ILE A 39 -9.13 16.46 24.18
N GLY A 40 -8.42 15.32 24.11
CA GLY A 40 -8.66 14.18 24.98
C GLY A 40 -8.60 14.58 26.46
N VAL A 41 -7.55 15.29 26.86
CA VAL A 41 -7.40 15.80 28.24
C VAL A 41 -8.52 16.77 28.63
N LEU A 42 -8.95 17.65 27.71
CA LEU A 42 -10.07 18.54 27.95
C LEU A 42 -11.37 17.77 28.15
N VAL A 43 -11.65 16.78 27.31
CA VAL A 43 -12.83 15.91 27.41
C VAL A 43 -12.81 15.08 28.70
N TYR A 44 -11.65 14.54 29.07
CA TYR A 44 -11.45 13.84 30.35
C TYR A 44 -11.84 14.74 31.53
N ARG A 45 -11.32 15.98 31.56
CA ARG A 45 -11.63 16.95 32.62
C ARG A 45 -13.10 17.37 32.60
N ASP A 46 -13.70 17.51 31.42
CA ASP A 46 -15.10 17.86 31.27
C ASP A 46 -16.02 16.74 31.77
N ALA A 47 -15.72 15.48 31.44
CA ALA A 47 -16.46 14.32 31.90
C ALA A 47 -16.40 14.14 33.42
N GLU A 48 -15.22 14.30 34.04
CA GLU A 48 -15.08 14.29 35.51
C GLU A 48 -15.90 15.41 36.17
N ARG A 49 -15.90 16.63 35.60
CA ARG A 49 -16.73 17.74 36.11
C ARG A 49 -18.23 17.46 36.05
N ARG A 50 -18.67 16.65 35.09
CA ARG A 50 -20.06 16.21 34.94
C ARG A 50 -20.40 15.00 35.82
N GLY A 51 -19.46 14.50 36.63
CA GLY A 51 -19.65 13.29 37.43
C GLY A 51 -19.75 12.02 36.60
N MET A 52 -19.28 12.05 35.35
CA MET A 52 -19.20 10.89 34.46
C MET A 52 -17.81 10.26 34.54
N ASN A 53 -17.68 9.01 34.10
CA ASN A 53 -16.40 8.32 34.06
C ASN A 53 -15.43 8.97 33.05
N GLY A 54 -14.56 9.87 33.51
CA GLY A 54 -13.56 10.57 32.69
C GLY A 54 -12.71 9.66 31.79
N PRO A 55 -12.18 8.53 32.29
CA PRO A 55 -11.39 7.61 31.48
C PRO A 55 -12.15 7.02 30.29
N LEU A 56 -13.45 6.72 30.44
CA LEU A 56 -14.25 6.17 29.34
C LEU A 56 -14.37 7.19 28.20
N TRP A 57 -14.66 8.44 28.53
CA TRP A 57 -14.76 9.52 27.55
C TRP A 57 -13.41 9.83 26.89
N PHE A 58 -12.32 9.76 27.65
CA PHE A 58 -10.97 9.89 27.09
C PHE A 58 -10.66 8.80 26.07
N ILE A 59 -10.97 7.53 26.39
CA ILE A 59 -10.77 6.40 25.48
C ILE A 59 -11.57 6.60 24.20
N LEU A 60 -12.83 7.04 24.25
CA LEU A 60 -13.64 7.29 23.05
C LEU A 60 -13.00 8.31 22.10
N VAL A 61 -12.33 9.34 22.64
CA VAL A 61 -11.62 10.35 21.84
C VAL A 61 -10.32 9.80 21.24
N ILE A 62 -9.58 8.97 21.98
CA ILE A 62 -8.28 8.43 21.55
C ILE A 62 -8.42 7.20 20.65
N LEU A 63 -9.49 6.42 20.80
CA LEU A 63 -9.75 5.20 20.02
C LEU A 63 -9.63 5.39 18.51
N PRO A 64 -10.24 6.40 17.86
CA PRO A 64 -10.08 6.60 16.41
C PRO A 64 -8.63 6.89 16.01
N MET A 65 -7.85 7.58 16.85
CA MET A 65 -6.44 7.85 16.59
C MET A 65 -5.61 6.56 16.62
N VAL A 66 -5.81 5.73 17.66
CA VAL A 66 -5.15 4.43 17.78
C VAL A 66 -5.57 3.52 16.63
N GLY A 67 -6.86 3.46 16.30
CA GLY A 67 -7.38 2.70 15.18
C GLY A 67 -6.77 3.12 13.84
N PHE A 68 -6.57 4.42 13.62
CA PHE A 68 -5.91 4.93 12.42
C PHE A 68 -4.44 4.50 12.33
N ILE A 69 -3.69 4.55 13.43
CA ILE A 69 -2.30 4.06 13.49
C ILE A 69 -2.26 2.57 13.19
N PHE A 70 -3.15 1.77 13.79
CA PHE A 70 -3.26 0.34 13.51
C PHE A 70 -3.64 0.06 12.06
N LEU A 71 -4.50 0.87 11.46
CA LEU A 71 -4.86 0.75 10.04
C LEU A 71 -3.65 0.98 9.13
N ILE A 72 -2.87 2.04 9.40
CA ILE A 72 -1.63 2.32 8.66
C ILE A 72 -0.66 1.15 8.85
N LEU A 73 -0.44 0.71 10.08
CA LEU A 73 0.42 -0.44 10.39
C LEU A 73 -0.05 -1.69 9.66
N TYR A 74 -1.35 -1.98 9.68
CA TYR A 74 -1.95 -3.09 8.94
C TYR A 74 -1.66 -2.98 7.45
N LEU A 75 -1.81 -1.80 6.83
CA LEU A 75 -1.52 -1.62 5.41
C LEU A 75 -0.04 -1.79 5.08
N VAL A 76 0.86 -1.40 5.98
CA VAL A 76 2.32 -1.53 5.79
C VAL A 76 2.79 -2.97 6.01
N LEU A 77 2.28 -3.65 7.05
CA LEU A 77 2.63 -5.04 7.36
C LEU A 77 1.87 -6.06 6.51
N ARG A 78 0.75 -5.65 5.91
CA ARG A 78 0.05 -6.48 4.94
C ARG A 78 0.96 -6.59 3.73
N GLU A 79 1.66 -7.72 3.67
CA GLU A 79 2.26 -8.16 2.42
C GLU A 79 1.17 -8.10 1.36
N PRO A 80 1.36 -7.35 0.26
CA PRO A 80 0.45 -7.47 -0.88
C PRO A 80 0.55 -8.93 -1.24
N GLY A 81 -0.50 -9.70 -0.92
CA GLY A 81 -0.48 -11.14 -1.06
C GLY A 81 0.12 -11.40 -2.42
N ARG A 82 1.30 -12.04 -2.44
CA ARG A 82 1.94 -12.40 -3.70
C ARG A 82 0.84 -13.12 -4.45
N VAL A 83 0.25 -12.44 -5.43
CA VAL A 83 -0.27 -13.14 -6.59
C VAL A 83 1.01 -13.75 -7.09
N GLN A 84 1.29 -14.98 -6.65
CA GLN A 84 2.33 -15.79 -7.21
C GLN A 84 1.96 -15.77 -8.67
N ALA A 85 2.67 -14.96 -9.45
CA ALA A 85 2.79 -15.20 -10.86
C ALA A 85 3.40 -16.58 -10.88
N VAL A 86 2.54 -17.61 -10.94
CA VAL A 86 2.97 -18.96 -11.24
C VAL A 86 3.79 -18.76 -12.50
N PRO A 87 5.10 -19.07 -12.49
CA PRO A 87 5.93 -18.94 -13.66
C PRO A 87 5.16 -19.57 -14.81
N ALA A 88 4.99 -18.83 -15.92
CA ALA A 88 4.23 -19.35 -17.05
C ALA A 88 4.79 -20.72 -17.50
N GLY A 89 6.09 -20.95 -17.27
CA GLY A 89 6.78 -22.23 -17.40
C GLY A 89 6.19 -23.37 -16.54
N ASP A 90 5.98 -23.16 -15.23
CA ASP A 90 5.39 -24.18 -14.34
C ASP A 90 3.99 -24.58 -14.81
N THR A 91 3.17 -23.62 -15.22
CA THR A 91 1.81 -23.89 -15.72
C THR A 91 1.85 -24.67 -17.04
N ALA A 92 2.72 -24.28 -17.97
CA ALA A 92 2.84 -24.97 -19.25
C ALA A 92 3.39 -26.39 -19.10
N MET A 93 4.35 -26.60 -18.20
CA MET A 93 4.93 -27.90 -17.89
C MET A 93 3.91 -28.84 -17.24
N ASP A 94 3.12 -28.35 -16.29
CA ASP A 94 2.08 -29.13 -15.62
C ASP A 94 0.99 -29.58 -16.60
N VAL A 95 0.57 -28.69 -17.52
CA VAL A 95 -0.39 -29.05 -18.58
C VAL A 95 0.19 -30.14 -19.51
N LEU A 96 1.48 -30.07 -19.84
CA LEU A 96 2.14 -31.08 -20.66
C LEU A 96 2.22 -32.43 -19.95
N ARG A 97 2.58 -32.44 -18.67
CA ARG A 97 2.65 -33.65 -17.85
C ARG A 97 1.28 -34.31 -17.71
N GLU A 98 0.23 -33.52 -17.52
CA GLU A 98 -1.15 -34.02 -17.45
C GLU A 98 -1.59 -34.71 -18.76
N ARG A 99 -1.33 -34.08 -19.91
CA ARG A 99 -1.69 -34.66 -21.22
C ARG A 99 -0.93 -35.95 -21.53
N TYR A 100 0.34 -36.03 -21.12
CA TYR A 100 1.13 -37.25 -21.23
C TYR A 100 0.57 -38.36 -20.34
N ALA A 101 0.24 -38.06 -19.08
CA ALA A 101 -0.37 -39.01 -18.16
C ALA A 101 -1.73 -39.53 -18.65
N ARG A 102 -2.47 -38.67 -19.37
CA ARG A 102 -3.75 -39.03 -20.01
C ARG A 102 -3.57 -39.81 -21.33
N GLY A 103 -2.35 -39.89 -21.86
CA GLY A 103 -2.04 -40.56 -23.12
C GLY A 103 -2.46 -39.79 -24.37
N GLU A 104 -2.80 -38.50 -24.24
CA GLU A 104 -3.18 -37.64 -25.39
C GLU A 104 -1.97 -37.26 -26.25
N ILE A 105 -0.76 -37.33 -25.69
CA ILE A 105 0.51 -37.06 -26.37
C ILE A 105 1.48 -38.21 -26.15
N GLY A 106 2.26 -38.54 -27.18
CA GLY A 106 3.31 -39.55 -27.11
C GLY A 106 4.59 -39.04 -26.43
N GLU A 107 5.45 -39.97 -25.99
CA GLU A 107 6.72 -39.68 -25.30
C GLU A 107 7.68 -38.81 -26.14
N GLU A 108 7.69 -38.98 -27.46
CA GLU A 108 8.51 -38.18 -28.37
C GLU A 108 8.05 -36.72 -28.45
N GLU A 109 6.73 -36.50 -28.53
CA GLU A 109 6.16 -35.14 -28.53
C GLU A 109 6.36 -34.44 -27.19
N PHE A 110 6.20 -35.18 -26.09
CA PHE A 110 6.43 -34.68 -24.74
C PHE A 110 7.87 -34.18 -24.59
N ARG A 111 8.86 -35.02 -24.91
CA ARG A 111 10.29 -34.66 -24.80
C ARG A 111 10.69 -33.47 -25.68
N LYS A 112 10.06 -33.30 -26.83
CA LYS A 112 10.35 -32.16 -27.72
C LYS A 112 9.85 -30.85 -27.11
N ARG A 113 8.61 -30.82 -26.60
CA ARG A 113 7.99 -29.64 -26.00
C ARG A 113 8.56 -29.31 -24.63
N GLU A 114 8.93 -30.31 -23.83
CA GLU A 114 9.64 -30.15 -22.56
C GLU A 114 10.94 -29.35 -22.72
N LYS A 115 11.79 -29.73 -23.68
CA LYS A 115 13.03 -29.02 -24.00
C LYS A 115 12.82 -27.60 -24.53
N GLU A 116 11.70 -27.36 -25.19
CA GLU A 116 11.36 -26.03 -25.71
C GLU A 116 10.93 -25.08 -24.59
N LEU A 117 10.18 -25.59 -23.61
CA LEU A 117 9.79 -24.83 -22.42
C LEU A 117 10.98 -24.58 -21.50
N GLU A 118 11.82 -25.59 -21.25
CA GLU A 118 13.04 -25.44 -20.45
C GLU A 118 14.04 -24.44 -21.05
N ARG A 119 14.03 -24.25 -22.38
CA ARG A 119 14.85 -23.23 -23.07
C ARG A 119 14.24 -21.82 -22.98
N ARG A 120 12.93 -21.70 -22.73
CA ARG A 120 12.19 -20.44 -22.75
C ARG A 120 12.19 -19.72 -21.39
N ASP A 121 12.43 -20.44 -20.31
CA ASP A 121 12.69 -19.91 -18.96
C ASP A 121 14.19 -19.61 -18.75
#